data_AF-A0A935DEQ8-F1
#
_entry.id   AF-A0A935DEQ8-F1
#
_cell.length_a   1.000
_cell.length_b   1.000
_cell.length_c   1.000
_cell.angle_alpha   90.00
_cell.angle_beta   90.00
_cell.angle_gamma   90.00
#
_symmetry.space_group_name_H-M   'P 1'
#
loop_
_entity.id
_entity.type
_entity.pdbx_description
1 polymer ?
#
loop_
_entity_poly.entity_id
_entity_poly.type
_entity_poly.pdbx_seq_one_letter_code
_entity_poly.pdbx_strand_id
1 'polypeptide(L)'
;MWRDPLSGAWTAGPLLSGLGRLTAFAVTSDGIWVGGDRGAGFVRPMSPLLRILYAPTDLPGGVTAIASEGSYLWIGTTEGLVRLRLQGR
;
A
#
# COMPACT_ATOMS: atom_id res chain seq x y z
N MET A 1 8.29 -10.30 0.02
CA MET A 1 8.28 -10.93 1.35
C MET A 1 9.65 -10.79 1.97
N TRP A 2 9.72 -10.41 3.24
CA TRP A 2 10.97 -10.26 3.99
C TRP A 2 11.10 -11.43 4.96
N ARG A 3 12.31 -11.98 5.07
CA ARG A 3 12.60 -13.03 6.04
C ARG A 3 13.16 -12.40 7.30
N ASP A 4 12.44 -12.54 8.40
CA ASP A 4 12.86 -12.00 9.68
C ASP A 4 14.16 -12.65 10.16
N PRO A 5 15.24 -11.89 10.41
CA PRO A 5 16.50 -12.47 10.86
C PRO A 5 16.41 -13.06 12.27
N LEU A 6 15.45 -12.62 13.10
CA LEU A 6 15.29 -13.13 14.47
C LEU A 6 14.45 -14.40 14.51
N SER A 7 13.28 -14.38 13.86
CA SER A 7 12.33 -15.50 13.90
C SER A 7 12.44 -16.47 12.71
N GLY A 8 13.12 -16.08 11.63
CA GLY A 8 13.16 -16.83 10.37
C GLY A 8 11.83 -16.81 9.60
N ALA A 9 10.79 -16.18 10.13
CA ALA A 9 9.46 -16.14 9.55
C ALA A 9 9.42 -15.24 8.31
N TRP A 10 8.59 -15.62 7.34
CA TRP A 10 8.24 -14.75 6.23
C TRP A 10 7.20 -13.74 6.68
N THR A 11 7.53 -12.46 6.59
CA THR A 11 6.61 -11.37 6.92
C THR A 11 6.58 -10.34 5.80
N ALA A 12 5.66 -9.38 5.90
CA ALA A 12 5.63 -8.21 5.03
C ALA A 12 6.87 -7.30 5.21
N GLY A 13 7.67 -7.55 6.26
CA GLY A 13 8.77 -6.71 6.68
C GLY A 13 8.29 -5.55 7.58
N PRO A 14 9.23 -4.88 8.26
CA PRO A 14 8.93 -3.80 9.20
C PRO A 14 8.26 -2.60 8.51
N LEU A 15 8.47 -2.46 7.21
CA LEU A 15 7.86 -1.40 6.43
C LEU A 15 6.33 -1.60 6.34
N LEU A 16 5.89 -2.79 5.94
CA LEU A 16 4.49 -3.02 5.57
C LEU A 16 3.64 -3.63 6.68
N SER A 17 4.24 -3.96 7.83
CA SER A 17 3.53 -4.56 8.98
C SER A 17 2.40 -3.68 9.52
N GLY A 18 2.52 -2.36 9.40
CA GLY A 18 1.49 -1.40 9.80
C GLY A 18 0.20 -1.48 8.97
N LEU A 19 0.24 -2.05 7.76
CA LEU A 19 -0.91 -2.16 6.86
C LEU A 19 -1.81 -3.37 7.18
N GLY A 20 -1.41 -4.19 8.15
CA GLY A 20 -2.13 -5.40 8.54
C GLY A 20 -2.04 -6.50 7.50
N ARG A 21 -3.14 -7.21 7.23
CA ARG A 21 -3.15 -8.29 6.23
C ARG A 21 -3.13 -7.65 4.84
N LEU A 22 -2.05 -7.90 4.09
CA LEU A 22 -1.91 -7.42 2.72
C LEU A 22 -2.90 -8.12 1.79
N THR A 23 -3.53 -7.36 0.91
CA THR A 23 -4.62 -7.82 0.03
C THR A 23 -4.42 -7.43 -1.43
N ALA A 24 -3.68 -6.34 -1.71
CA ALA A 24 -3.52 -5.83 -3.05
C ALA A 24 -2.16 -5.14 -3.23
N PHE A 25 -1.70 -5.04 -4.48
CA PHE A 25 -0.58 -4.20 -4.86
C PHE A 25 -0.75 -3.70 -6.30
N ALA A 26 -0.11 -2.56 -6.62
CA ALA A 26 -0.01 -2.03 -7.97
C ALA A 26 1.36 -1.39 -8.19
N VAL A 27 1.96 -1.65 -9.34
CA VAL A 27 3.21 -1.03 -9.77
C VAL A 27 2.90 0.28 -10.50
N THR A 28 3.63 1.34 -10.18
CA THR A 28 3.64 2.61 -10.91
C THR A 28 5.05 2.88 -11.43
N SER A 29 5.22 3.94 -12.23
CA SER A 29 6.55 4.37 -12.70
C SER A 29 7.52 4.72 -11.56
N ASP A 30 6.98 5.04 -10.38
CA ASP A 30 7.74 5.55 -9.25
C ASP A 30 8.03 4.52 -8.16
N GLY A 31 7.33 3.39 -8.16
CA GLY A 31 7.40 2.39 -7.09
C GLY A 31 6.18 1.49 -7.03
N ILE A 32 5.92 0.93 -5.84
CA ILE A 32 4.85 -0.05 -5.61
C ILE A 32 3.91 0.48 -4.53
N TRP A 33 2.63 0.58 -4.86
CA TRP A 33 1.57 0.71 -3.87
C TRP A 33 1.18 -0.67 -3.36
N VAL A 34 1.05 -0.79 -2.04
CA VAL A 34 0.62 -2.00 -1.35
C VAL A 34 -0.57 -1.65 -0.47
N GLY A 35 -1.61 -2.47 -0.51
CA GLY A 35 -2.83 -2.32 0.30
C GLY A 35 -3.00 -3.48 1.28
N GLY A 36 -3.59 -3.18 2.42
CA GLY A 36 -4.05 -4.15 3.40
C GLY A 36 -5.29 -3.68 4.14
N ASP A 37 -5.76 -4.50 5.08
CA ASP A 37 -6.97 -4.25 5.85
C ASP A 37 -6.90 -3.01 6.75
N ARG A 38 -5.70 -2.49 7.06
CA ARG A 38 -5.50 -1.26 7.84
C ARG A 38 -5.09 -0.04 7.01
N GLY A 39 -4.96 -0.17 5.69
CA GLY A 39 -4.62 0.98 4.84
C GLY A 39 -3.79 0.64 3.60
N ALA A 40 -3.17 1.65 3.01
CA ALA A 40 -2.27 1.54 1.87
C ALA A 40 -0.92 2.22 2.15
N GLY A 41 0.15 1.73 1.56
CA GLY A 41 1.47 2.34 1.63
C GLY A 41 2.19 2.34 0.29
N PHE A 42 3.11 3.28 0.10
CA PHE A 42 3.93 3.38 -1.10
C PHE A 42 5.41 3.13 -0.81
N VAL A 43 5.98 2.14 -1.49
CA VAL A 43 7.37 1.73 -1.37
C VAL A 43 8.11 2.05 -2.65
N ARG A 44 9.26 2.73 -2.53
CA ARG A 44 10.23 2.86 -3.62
C ARG A 44 11.39 1.89 -3.40
N PRO A 45 11.99 1.33 -4.46
CA PRO A 45 13.25 0.62 -4.35
C PRO A 45 14.31 1.50 -3.66
N MET A 46 15.06 0.93 -2.71
CA MET A 46 16.21 1.56 -2.06
C MET A 46 15.91 2.86 -1.26
N SER A 47 14.64 3.16 -0.98
CA SER A 47 14.25 4.33 -0.16
C SER A 47 13.35 3.92 1.00
N PRO A 48 13.33 4.67 2.11
CA PRO A 48 12.37 4.45 3.18
C PRO A 48 10.92 4.63 2.69
N LEU A 49 9.97 4.01 3.40
CA LEU A 49 8.54 4.11 3.14
C LEU A 49 8.12 5.57 3.01
N LEU A 50 7.49 5.90 1.88
CA LEU A 50 7.35 7.29 1.49
C LEU A 50 5.97 7.86 1.82
N ARG A 51 4.98 7.01 2.10
CA ARG A 51 3.62 7.42 2.47
C ARG A 51 2.80 6.24 2.99
N ILE A 52 2.03 6.45 4.05
CA ILE A 52 1.00 5.53 4.54
C ILE A 52 -0.34 6.29 4.57
N LEU A 53 -1.39 5.65 4.09
CA LEU A 53 -2.79 6.08 4.18
C LEU A 53 -3.51 5.06 5.06
N TYR A 54 -4.02 5.48 6.22
CA TYR A 54 -4.67 4.59 7.17
C TYR A 54 -6.17 4.47 6.90
N ALA A 55 -6.75 3.30 7.16
CA ALA A 55 -8.20 3.12 7.24
C ALA A 55 -8.66 3.17 8.71
N PRO A 56 -9.77 3.84 9.06
CA PRO A 56 -10.69 4.57 8.18
C PRO A 56 -10.35 6.07 8.00
N THR A 57 -9.17 6.53 8.45
CA THR A 57 -8.85 7.96 8.55
C THR A 57 -8.59 8.63 7.20
N ASP A 58 -7.70 8.06 6.39
CA ASP A 58 -7.32 8.56 5.07
C ASP A 58 -8.07 7.83 3.93
N LEU A 59 -8.50 6.59 4.21
CA LEU A 59 -9.28 5.75 3.31
C LEU A 59 -10.58 5.34 4.02
N PRO A 60 -11.73 5.27 3.34
CA PRO A 60 -13.01 4.96 3.99
C PRO A 60 -13.11 3.53 4.54
N GLY A 61 -12.22 2.62 4.13
CA GLY A 61 -12.21 1.23 4.60
C GLY A 61 -10.92 0.50 4.23
N GLY A 62 -10.82 -0.77 4.64
CA GLY A 62 -9.66 -1.62 4.34
C GLY A 62 -9.52 -1.86 2.83
N VAL A 63 -8.29 -1.96 2.33
CA VAL A 63 -8.04 -2.04 0.88
C VAL A 63 -8.37 -3.43 0.36
N THR A 64 -9.06 -3.50 -0.78
CA THR A 64 -9.42 -4.74 -1.48
C THR A 64 -8.81 -4.84 -2.87
N ALA A 65 -8.56 -3.71 -3.53
CA ALA A 65 -7.95 -3.65 -4.85
C ALA A 65 -7.17 -2.34 -5.04
N ILE A 66 -6.11 -2.39 -5.85
CA ILE A 66 -5.38 -1.19 -6.28
C ILE A 66 -5.13 -1.30 -7.79
N ALA A 67 -5.41 -0.23 -8.52
CA ALA A 67 -5.07 -0.09 -9.93
C ALA A 67 -4.44 1.28 -10.19
N SER A 68 -3.42 1.34 -11.05
CA SER A 68 -2.83 2.58 -11.51
C SER A 68 -3.13 2.80 -12.98
N GLU A 69 -3.57 4.01 -13.33
CA GLU A 69 -3.85 4.41 -14.69
C GLU A 69 -3.45 5.87 -14.90
N GLY A 70 -2.45 6.11 -15.76
CA GLY A 70 -1.93 7.44 -16.02
C GLY A 70 -1.45 8.14 -14.74
N SER A 71 -2.02 9.30 -14.45
CA SER A 71 -1.71 10.08 -13.23
C SER A 71 -2.61 9.74 -12.04
N TYR A 72 -3.34 8.61 -12.08
CA TYR A 72 -4.29 8.23 -11.05
C TYR A 72 -3.99 6.87 -10.44
N LEU A 73 -4.36 6.77 -9.17
CA LEU A 73 -4.43 5.53 -8.42
C LEU A 73 -5.88 5.34 -7.99
N TRP A 74 -6.44 4.20 -8.33
CA TRP A 74 -7.75 3.74 -7.89
C TRP A 74 -7.55 2.73 -6.77
N ILE A 75 -8.24 2.95 -5.64
CA ILE A 75 -8.20 2.07 -4.46
C ILE A 75 -9.62 1.64 -4.16
N GLY A 76 -9.91 0.37 -4.42
CA GLY A 76 -11.12 -0.28 -3.91
C GLY A 76 -10.96 -0.53 -2.43
N THR A 77 -11.97 -0.16 -1.64
CA THR A 77 -12.01 -0.41 -0.20
C THR A 77 -13.23 -1.24 0.16
N THR A 78 -13.32 -1.70 1.40
CA THR A 78 -14.54 -2.32 1.94
C THR A 78 -15.74 -1.36 1.98
N GLU A 79 -15.48 -0.05 1.93
CA GLU A 79 -16.48 1.03 2.08
C GLU A 79 -16.41 1.99 0.88
N GLY A 80 -16.34 1.45 -0.34
CA GLY A 80 -16.41 2.22 -1.58
C GLY A 80 -15.09 2.30 -2.37
N LEU A 81 -14.93 3.41 -3.10
CA LEU A 81 -13.84 3.60 -4.07
C LEU A 81 -13.18 4.96 -3.86
N VAL A 82 -11.86 4.96 -3.76
CA VAL A 82 -11.04 6.18 -3.68
C VAL A 82 -10.24 6.34 -4.96
N ARG A 83 -10.18 7.58 -5.46
CA ARG A 83 -9.30 7.97 -6.56
C ARG A 83 -8.31 9.03 -6.08
N LEU A 84 -7.02 8.74 -6.17
CA LEU A 84 -5.95 9.66 -5.82
C LEU A 84 -5.22 10.10 -7.08
N ARG A 85 -4.82 11.37 -7.13
CA ARG A 85 -3.87 11.84 -8.15
C ARG A 85 -2.45 11.53 -7.67
N LEU A 86 -1.73 10.75 -8.46
CA LEU A 86 -0.29 10.59 -8.31
C LEU A 86 0.34 11.93 -8.70
N GLN A 87 1.08 12.55 -7.78
CA GLN A 87 1.91 13.70 -8.14
C GLN A 87 3.03 13.16 -9.03
N GLY A 88 2.91 13.38 -10.33
CA GLY A 88 4.06 13.34 -11.23
C GLY A 88 5.01 14.45 -10.83
N ARG A 89 6.31 14.16 -10.87
CA ARG A 89 7.31 15.23 -10.93
C ARG A 89 7.10 16.05 -12.20
#